data_AF-A0A849T6T1-F1
#
_entry.id   AF-A0A849T6T1-F1
#
_cell.length_a   1.000
_cell.length_b   1.000
_cell.length_c   1.000
_cell.angle_alpha   90.00
_cell.angle_beta   90.00
_cell.angle_gamma   90.00
#
_symmetry.space_group_name_H-M   'P 1'
#
loop_
_entity.id
_entity.type
_entity.pdbx_description
1 polymer ?
#
loop_
_entity_poly.entity_id
_entity_poly.type
_entity_poly.pdbx_seq_one_letter_code
_entity_poly.pdbx_strand_id
1 'polypeptide(L)'
;MKTWICFCLLIGMAAVSPIAAANPCDGGGIGGTGIRSDRSIGGIGGTGIAPNRGIGGTGIKPESGGIGGTGIQANGIGGTGIVGVITGFGSICVNNLEVNYFSNTPVDLGGKKISSQALSIGQVVAVQATGGEKALIAHEIHAYHQISGPITGLNLPAGKMNVMGQSVSIKPAQLFGLKTNNFRVGQWVNVSGLRKADGSVVATRIDQTSDKKRLAS
;
A
#
# COMPACT_ATOMS: atom_id res chain seq x y z
N MET A 1 23.78 -55.07 53.30
CA MET A 1 23.27 -55.54 52.00
C MET A 1 22.34 -54.47 51.46
N LYS A 2 22.51 -54.13 50.18
CA LYS A 2 22.10 -52.88 49.49
C LYS A 2 20.57 -52.71 49.42
N THR A 3 20.05 -51.55 49.83
CA THR A 3 18.70 -51.08 49.49
C THR A 3 18.80 -49.94 48.47
N TRP A 4 18.07 -50.11 47.37
CA TRP A 4 18.13 -49.31 46.14
C TRP A 4 17.46 -47.94 46.28
N ILE A 5 18.13 -46.91 45.75
CA ILE A 5 17.57 -45.59 45.52
C ILE A 5 16.78 -45.63 44.20
N CYS A 6 15.47 -45.43 44.29
CA CYS A 6 14.58 -45.33 43.14
C CYS A 6 14.74 -43.93 42.52
N PHE A 7 15.32 -43.84 41.32
CA PHE A 7 15.50 -42.60 40.59
C PHE A 7 14.21 -42.31 39.79
N CYS A 8 13.31 -41.49 40.34
CA CYS A 8 12.16 -40.98 39.59
C CYS A 8 12.63 -39.89 38.63
N LEU A 9 12.73 -40.25 37.35
CA LEU A 9 12.97 -39.35 36.23
C LEU A 9 11.71 -38.51 35.96
N LEU A 10 11.70 -37.25 36.39
CA LEU A 10 10.69 -36.26 36.02
C LEU A 10 11.02 -35.73 34.61
N ILE A 11 10.37 -36.29 33.59
CA ILE A 11 10.36 -35.73 32.23
C ILE A 11 9.38 -34.55 32.24
N GLY A 12 9.91 -33.33 32.26
CA GLY A 12 9.11 -32.12 32.07
C GLY A 12 8.58 -32.07 30.63
N MET A 13 7.26 -32.21 30.46
CA MET A 13 6.58 -31.83 29.22
C MET A 13 6.70 -30.32 29.05
N ALA A 14 7.61 -29.88 28.17
CA ALA A 14 7.60 -28.52 27.66
C ALA A 14 6.34 -28.36 26.78
N ALA A 15 5.34 -27.65 27.30
CA ALA A 15 4.20 -27.21 26.52
C ALA A 15 4.71 -26.29 25.40
N VAL A 16 4.65 -26.78 24.16
CA VAL A 16 4.87 -25.94 22.98
C VAL A 16 3.63 -25.09 22.81
N SER A 17 3.67 -23.87 23.32
CA SER A 17 2.62 -22.88 23.06
C SER A 17 2.51 -22.63 21.56
N PRO A 18 1.30 -22.61 20.98
CA PRO A 18 1.13 -22.17 19.60
C PRO A 18 1.53 -20.69 19.53
N ILE A 19 2.54 -20.38 18.72
CA ILE A 19 2.84 -19.01 18.33
C ILE A 19 1.60 -18.55 17.55
N ALA A 20 0.76 -17.73 18.18
CA ALA A 20 -0.25 -16.97 17.45
C ALA A 20 0.49 -16.20 16.36
N ALA A 21 0.24 -16.55 15.09
CA ALA A 21 0.80 -15.84 13.96
C ALA A 21 0.37 -14.38 14.09
N ALA A 22 1.33 -13.49 14.38
CA ALA A 22 1.07 -12.07 14.37
C ALA A 22 0.55 -11.69 12.97
N ASN A 23 -0.51 -10.88 12.91
CA ASN A 23 -1.01 -10.39 11.63
C ASN A 23 0.14 -9.65 10.93
N PRO A 24 0.54 -10.05 9.70
CA PRO A 24 1.64 -9.41 8.99
C PRO A 24 1.42 -7.90 8.79
N CYS A 25 0.16 -7.44 8.87
CA CYS A 25 -0.21 -6.03 8.75
C CYS A 25 -0.19 -5.23 10.07
N ASP A 26 0.10 -5.87 11.21
CA ASP A 26 0.19 -5.20 12.54
C ASP A 26 1.58 -4.56 12.79
N GLY A 27 2.57 -4.86 11.95
CA GLY A 27 3.95 -4.36 12.08
C GLY A 27 4.22 -3.10 11.28
N GLY A 28 3.78 -1.93 11.77
CA GLY A 28 4.34 -0.64 11.34
C GLY A 28 3.38 0.34 10.66
N GLY A 29 2.39 0.83 11.41
CA GLY A 29 1.69 2.08 11.07
C GLY A 29 2.43 3.28 11.67
N ILE A 30 2.75 4.29 10.85
CA ILE A 30 3.13 5.61 11.36
C ILE A 30 1.84 6.23 11.90
N GLY A 31 1.70 6.25 13.22
CA GLY A 31 0.50 6.72 13.91
C GLY A 31 0.09 8.13 13.46
N GLY A 32 -1.17 8.26 13.04
CA GLY A 32 -1.84 9.55 13.04
C GLY A 32 -2.12 9.95 14.49
N THR A 33 -1.43 10.96 14.99
CA THR A 33 -1.75 11.58 16.28
C THR A 33 -3.05 12.38 16.12
N GLY A 34 -4.16 11.83 16.59
CA GLY A 34 -5.48 12.47 16.54
C GLY A 34 -6.27 12.26 17.82
N ILE A 35 -5.84 12.97 18.86
CA ILE A 35 -6.56 13.46 20.06
C ILE A 35 -7.92 12.81 20.37
N ARG A 36 -8.01 12.16 21.54
CA ARG A 36 -9.28 12.04 22.27
C ARG A 36 -9.64 13.42 22.83
N SER A 37 -10.81 13.93 22.48
CA SER A 37 -11.76 14.64 23.35
C SER A 37 -12.66 15.61 22.58
N ASP A 38 -13.97 15.39 22.73
CA ASP A 38 -15.03 16.35 23.05
C ASP A 38 -15.19 17.71 22.34
N ARG A 39 -14.36 18.10 21.37
CA ARG A 39 -14.56 19.35 20.62
C ARG A 39 -14.40 19.16 19.12
N SER A 40 -15.50 19.50 18.44
CA SER A 40 -15.70 19.49 16.99
C SER A 40 -14.72 20.43 16.29
N ILE A 41 -13.66 19.88 15.70
CA ILE A 41 -12.90 20.49 14.59
C ILE A 41 -12.65 19.37 13.57
N GLY A 42 -13.23 19.52 12.39
CA GLY A 42 -13.35 18.48 11.37
C GLY A 42 -12.01 17.92 10.88
N GLY A 43 -11.87 16.60 10.99
CA GLY A 43 -10.85 15.82 10.30
C GLY A 43 -11.39 15.31 8.95
N ILE A 44 -10.59 15.40 7.90
CA ILE A 44 -10.87 14.80 6.59
C ILE A 44 -10.33 13.37 6.63
N GLY A 45 -11.22 12.42 6.89
CA GLY A 45 -10.92 11.00 6.94
C GLY A 45 -12.20 10.23 7.23
N GLY A 46 -12.95 9.92 6.17
CA GLY A 46 -14.22 9.21 6.28
C GLY A 46 -14.01 7.74 6.61
N THR A 47 -14.16 7.38 7.88
CA THR A 47 -14.71 6.08 8.29
C THR A 47 -15.42 6.26 9.63
N GLY A 48 -16.74 6.24 9.61
CA GLY A 48 -17.54 6.28 10.82
C GLY A 48 -19.02 6.27 10.47
N ILE A 49 -19.65 5.11 10.66
CA ILE A 49 -21.09 4.96 10.65
C ILE A 49 -21.69 5.97 11.64
N ALA A 50 -22.39 6.97 11.12
CA ALA A 50 -23.40 7.72 11.85
C ALA A 50 -24.57 7.94 10.86
N PRO A 51 -25.81 7.58 11.22
CA PRO A 51 -26.93 7.94 10.40
C PRO A 51 -27.08 9.46 10.52
N ASN A 52 -27.17 10.12 9.38
CA ASN A 52 -27.48 11.53 9.20
C ASN A 52 -26.32 12.54 9.26
N ARG A 53 -25.85 12.83 8.04
CA ARG A 53 -25.12 14.03 7.54
C ARG A 53 -23.63 13.83 7.24
N GLY A 54 -23.36 13.34 6.03
CA GLY A 54 -22.12 13.63 5.31
C GLY A 54 -22.31 14.82 4.38
N ILE A 55 -21.47 15.85 4.51
CA ILE A 55 -21.32 16.94 3.55
C ILE A 55 -20.07 16.62 2.72
N GLY A 56 -20.23 16.40 1.42
CA GLY A 56 -19.10 16.12 0.52
C GLY A 56 -19.53 16.06 -0.94
N GLY A 57 -19.52 17.22 -1.59
CA GLY A 57 -19.75 17.38 -3.03
C GLY A 57 -19.79 18.85 -3.41
N THR A 58 -18.66 19.42 -3.83
CA THR A 58 -18.62 20.75 -4.47
C THR A 58 -19.26 20.63 -5.85
N GLY A 59 -20.30 21.43 -6.09
CA GLY A 59 -21.31 21.18 -7.11
C GLY A 59 -20.89 21.41 -8.56
N ILE A 60 -21.65 20.77 -9.44
CA ILE A 60 -21.88 21.18 -10.82
C ILE A 60 -23.38 20.93 -11.08
N LYS A 61 -24.10 21.95 -11.56
CA LYS A 61 -25.54 21.86 -11.91
C LYS A 61 -25.73 20.99 -13.17
N PRO A 62 -26.92 20.40 -13.39
CA PRO A 62 -27.07 19.15 -14.13
C PRO A 62 -27.33 19.40 -15.61
N GLU A 63 -26.32 19.22 -16.45
CA GLU A 63 -26.54 18.95 -17.87
C GLU A 63 -25.30 18.24 -18.43
N SER A 64 -25.50 16.96 -18.77
CA SER A 64 -24.50 15.96 -19.18
C SER A 64 -23.69 15.33 -18.05
N GLY A 65 -23.97 14.04 -17.83
CA GLY A 65 -23.48 13.20 -16.73
C GLY A 65 -21.98 13.29 -16.44
N GLY A 66 -21.66 13.73 -15.23
CA GLY A 66 -20.36 13.54 -14.60
C GLY A 66 -20.32 12.20 -13.86
N ILE A 67 -19.31 11.37 -14.15
CA ILE A 67 -19.01 10.14 -13.41
C ILE A 67 -18.19 10.55 -12.17
N GLY A 68 -18.88 11.05 -11.15
CA GLY A 68 -18.31 11.35 -9.84
C GLY A 68 -18.81 10.33 -8.82
N GLY A 69 -17.89 9.49 -8.32
CA GLY A 69 -18.02 8.62 -7.15
C GLY A 69 -19.42 8.13 -6.80
N THR A 70 -19.84 7.00 -7.36
CA THR A 70 -21.00 6.26 -6.86
C THR A 70 -20.64 5.57 -5.54
N GLY A 71 -20.45 6.35 -4.48
CA GLY A 71 -20.66 5.91 -3.10
C GLY A 71 -22.16 5.74 -2.82
N ILE A 72 -22.88 5.12 -3.76
CA ILE A 72 -24.25 4.68 -3.55
C ILE A 72 -24.13 3.46 -2.64
N GLN A 73 -24.86 3.46 -1.53
CA GLN A 73 -25.25 2.21 -0.86
C GLN A 73 -26.07 1.39 -1.88
N ALA A 74 -25.37 0.72 -2.78
CA ALA A 74 -25.94 -0.23 -3.69
C ALA A 74 -26.00 -1.55 -2.93
N ASN A 75 -27.20 -1.97 -2.58
CA ASN A 75 -27.49 -3.40 -2.44
C ASN A 75 -27.33 -4.05 -3.83
N GLY A 76 -26.09 -4.23 -4.29
CA GLY A 76 -25.75 -4.72 -5.62
C GLY A 76 -24.29 -5.14 -5.75
N ILE A 77 -24.06 -6.46 -5.82
CA ILE A 77 -22.92 -7.15 -6.44
C ILE A 77 -21.51 -6.75 -5.91
N GLY A 78 -21.32 -6.99 -4.61
CA GLY A 78 -20.07 -7.35 -3.91
C GLY A 78 -18.70 -6.91 -4.46
N GLY A 79 -18.13 -5.87 -3.85
CA GLY A 79 -16.70 -5.59 -3.88
C GLY A 79 -16.29 -4.44 -2.93
N THR A 80 -15.32 -4.68 -2.04
CA THR A 80 -14.57 -3.68 -1.28
C THR A 80 -13.46 -3.13 -2.17
N GLY A 81 -13.52 -1.84 -2.52
CA GLY A 81 -12.43 -1.14 -3.19
C GLY A 81 -11.41 -0.63 -2.18
N ILE A 82 -10.14 -1.03 -2.32
CA ILE A 82 -9.05 -0.66 -1.39
C ILE A 82 -7.96 0.03 -2.20
N VAL A 83 -7.60 1.26 -1.83
CA VAL A 83 -6.52 2.01 -2.49
C VAL A 83 -5.43 2.34 -1.48
N GLY A 84 -4.19 1.97 -1.76
CA GLY A 84 -3.09 2.23 -0.85
C GLY A 84 -1.75 1.68 -1.31
N VAL A 85 -0.79 1.65 -0.40
CA VAL A 85 0.57 1.16 -0.65
C VAL A 85 0.70 -0.24 -0.11
N ILE A 86 1.32 -1.16 -0.89
CA ILE A 86 1.66 -2.49 -0.39
C ILE A 86 2.78 -2.36 0.66
N THR A 87 2.53 -2.83 1.87
CA THR A 87 3.51 -2.79 2.97
C THR A 87 4.07 -4.16 3.36
N GLY A 88 3.47 -5.27 2.89
CA GLY A 88 3.86 -6.64 3.28
C GLY A 88 3.43 -7.73 2.29
N PHE A 89 3.87 -8.97 2.55
CA PHE A 89 3.64 -10.18 1.73
C PHE A 89 3.30 -11.43 2.57
N GLY A 90 2.78 -12.47 1.90
CA GLY A 90 2.04 -13.63 2.47
C GLY A 90 0.56 -13.58 2.03
N SER A 91 0.09 -12.34 2.01
CA SER A 91 -1.08 -11.68 1.46
C SER A 91 -0.62 -10.23 1.27
N ILE A 92 -1.28 -9.39 0.46
CA ILE A 92 -0.86 -7.98 0.42
C ILE A 92 -1.45 -7.23 1.61
N CYS A 93 -0.61 -6.50 2.33
CA CYS A 93 -1.06 -5.54 3.33
C CYS A 93 -1.24 -4.17 2.68
N VAL A 94 -2.48 -3.64 2.70
CA VAL A 94 -2.82 -2.32 2.15
C VAL A 94 -3.68 -1.58 3.17
N ASN A 95 -3.22 -0.43 3.66
CA ASN A 95 -3.90 0.33 4.73
C ASN A 95 -4.25 -0.53 5.96
N ASN A 96 -3.33 -1.39 6.39
CA ASN A 96 -3.51 -2.36 7.50
C ASN A 96 -4.56 -3.46 7.25
N LEU A 97 -5.15 -3.52 6.07
CA LEU A 97 -6.02 -4.62 5.65
C LEU A 97 -5.19 -5.71 4.99
N GLU A 98 -5.40 -6.94 5.43
CA GLU A 98 -4.81 -8.13 4.85
C GLU A 98 -5.68 -8.62 3.69
N VAL A 99 -5.13 -8.63 2.47
CA VAL A 99 -5.86 -9.05 1.27
C VAL A 99 -5.17 -10.24 0.62
N ASN A 100 -5.88 -11.36 0.59
CA ASN A 100 -5.43 -12.58 -0.08
C ASN A 100 -5.52 -12.43 -1.59
N TYR A 101 -4.51 -12.91 -2.29
CA TYR A 101 -4.49 -12.98 -3.75
C TYR A 101 -3.75 -14.24 -4.16
N PHE A 102 -3.99 -14.70 -5.39
CA PHE A 102 -3.46 -15.95 -5.89
C PHE A 102 -2.65 -15.74 -7.17
N SER A 103 -1.99 -16.79 -7.64
CA SER A 103 -1.18 -16.74 -8.87
C SER A 103 -1.99 -16.38 -10.12
N ASN A 104 -3.30 -16.66 -10.10
CA ASN A 104 -4.23 -16.36 -11.19
C ASN A 104 -5.03 -15.06 -10.97
N THR A 105 -4.87 -14.35 -9.86
CA THR A 105 -5.51 -13.04 -9.66
C THR A 105 -5.02 -12.09 -10.77
N PRO A 106 -5.93 -11.53 -11.58
CA PRO A 106 -5.58 -10.50 -12.56
C PRO A 106 -4.85 -9.33 -11.92
N VAL A 107 -3.67 -9.01 -12.47
CA VAL A 107 -2.89 -7.85 -12.08
C VAL A 107 -2.46 -7.09 -13.33
N ASP A 108 -2.59 -5.78 -13.32
CA ASP A 108 -1.94 -4.91 -14.30
C ASP A 108 -1.12 -3.82 -13.62
N LEU A 109 -0.18 -3.27 -14.39
CA LEU A 109 0.66 -2.15 -14.00
C LEU A 109 0.48 -1.06 -15.04
N GLY A 110 -0.30 -0.03 -14.72
CA GLY A 110 -0.65 1.04 -15.66
C GLY A 110 -1.33 0.52 -16.93
N GLY A 111 -2.27 -0.41 -16.80
CA GLY A 111 -3.03 -1.00 -17.91
C GLY A 111 -2.34 -2.16 -18.64
N LYS A 112 -1.09 -2.50 -18.29
CA LYS A 112 -0.39 -3.66 -18.83
C LYS A 112 -0.50 -4.85 -17.89
N LYS A 113 -1.09 -5.96 -18.34
CA LYS A 113 -1.14 -7.21 -17.57
C LYS A 113 0.26 -7.68 -17.16
N ILE A 114 0.42 -7.98 -15.88
CA ILE A 114 1.62 -8.53 -15.27
C ILE A 114 1.28 -9.75 -14.43
N SER A 115 2.28 -10.56 -14.09
CA SER A 115 2.08 -11.66 -13.15
C SER A 115 1.90 -11.10 -11.73
N SER A 116 1.09 -11.75 -10.90
CA SER A 116 0.85 -11.30 -9.52
C SER A 116 2.11 -11.37 -8.65
N GLN A 117 3.08 -12.20 -9.02
CA GLN A 117 4.41 -12.28 -8.41
C GLN A 117 5.29 -11.05 -8.71
N ALA A 118 4.91 -10.20 -9.67
CA ALA A 118 5.59 -8.93 -9.94
C ALA A 118 5.10 -7.78 -9.03
N LEU A 119 4.10 -8.02 -8.18
CA LEU A 119 3.76 -7.08 -7.12
C LEU A 119 4.95 -6.90 -6.18
N SER A 120 5.06 -5.72 -5.57
CA SER A 120 6.19 -5.38 -4.72
C SER A 120 5.80 -4.39 -3.62
N ILE A 121 6.43 -4.53 -2.45
CA ILE A 121 6.31 -3.54 -1.37
C ILE A 121 6.66 -2.14 -1.90
N GLY A 122 5.85 -1.18 -1.50
CA GLY A 122 5.96 0.22 -1.90
C GLY A 122 5.20 0.58 -3.18
N GLN A 123 4.64 -0.39 -3.92
CA GLN A 123 3.75 -0.07 -5.03
C GLN A 123 2.43 0.51 -4.51
N VAL A 124 1.88 1.47 -5.26
CA VAL A 124 0.53 1.98 -5.06
C VAL A 124 -0.42 1.11 -5.86
N VAL A 125 -1.46 0.59 -5.21
CA VAL A 125 -2.45 -0.30 -5.82
C VAL A 125 -3.88 0.17 -5.55
N ALA A 126 -4.77 -0.16 -6.48
CA ALA A 126 -6.20 -0.24 -6.28
C ALA A 126 -6.60 -1.72 -6.36
N VAL A 127 -7.29 -2.20 -5.34
CA VAL A 127 -7.66 -3.60 -5.19
C VAL A 127 -9.17 -3.69 -5.15
N GLN A 128 -9.73 -4.51 -6.03
CA GLN A 128 -11.12 -4.95 -5.91
C GLN A 128 -11.12 -6.27 -5.15
N ALA A 129 -11.65 -6.27 -3.94
CA ALA A 129 -11.71 -7.44 -3.07
C ALA A 129 -13.13 -7.75 -2.64
N THR A 130 -13.41 -8.96 -2.17
CA THR A 130 -14.64 -9.29 -1.46
C THR A 130 -14.32 -10.01 -0.15
N GLY A 131 -15.23 -9.96 0.81
CA GLY A 131 -15.08 -10.60 2.12
C GLY A 131 -15.11 -9.60 3.27
N GLY A 132 -15.01 -10.11 4.49
CA GLY A 132 -14.85 -9.28 5.69
C GLY A 132 -13.38 -8.94 5.97
N GLU A 133 -13.11 -8.00 6.87
CA GLU A 133 -11.76 -7.46 7.15
C GLU A 133 -10.69 -8.51 7.44
N LYS A 134 -11.06 -9.67 7.98
CA LYS A 134 -10.14 -10.78 8.32
C LYS A 134 -9.98 -11.83 7.20
N ALA A 135 -10.71 -11.68 6.10
CA ALA A 135 -10.78 -12.65 5.01
C ALA A 135 -11.06 -11.97 3.66
N LEU A 136 -10.40 -10.85 3.38
CA LEU A 136 -10.50 -10.19 2.08
C LEU A 136 -9.77 -11.02 1.03
N ILE A 137 -10.41 -11.20 -0.13
CA ILE A 137 -9.84 -11.88 -1.30
C ILE A 137 -9.92 -10.94 -2.49
N ALA A 138 -8.79 -10.67 -3.13
CA ALA A 138 -8.67 -9.84 -4.31
C ALA A 138 -9.12 -10.59 -5.58
N HIS A 139 -10.00 -9.95 -6.34
CA HIS A 139 -10.42 -10.36 -7.69
C HIS A 139 -9.64 -9.64 -8.78
N GLU A 140 -9.16 -8.43 -8.50
CA GLU A 140 -8.37 -7.65 -9.44
C GLU A 140 -7.47 -6.67 -8.65
N ILE A 141 -6.25 -6.47 -9.16
CA ILE A 141 -5.28 -5.55 -8.58
C ILE A 141 -4.70 -4.69 -9.70
N HIS A 142 -4.95 -3.38 -9.63
CA HIS A 142 -4.33 -2.40 -10.49
C HIS A 142 -3.17 -1.74 -9.76
N ALA A 143 -1.94 -1.89 -10.26
CA ALA A 143 -0.76 -1.20 -9.75
C ALA A 143 -0.43 0.04 -10.59
N TYR A 144 0.16 1.05 -9.95
CA TYR A 144 0.44 2.33 -10.59
C TYR A 144 1.85 2.85 -10.35
N HIS A 145 2.39 3.48 -11.39
CA HIS A 145 3.49 4.42 -11.30
C HIS A 145 2.92 5.83 -11.44
N GLN A 146 3.25 6.69 -10.48
CA GLN A 146 2.86 8.09 -10.52
C GLN A 146 3.69 8.88 -11.55
N ILE A 147 4.94 8.48 -11.74
CA ILE A 147 5.86 9.08 -12.73
C ILE A 147 6.69 7.96 -13.36
N SER A 148 6.83 7.98 -14.68
CA SER A 148 7.75 7.10 -15.40
C SER A 148 8.56 7.95 -16.37
N GLY A 149 9.89 8.00 -16.21
CA GLY A 149 10.72 8.88 -17.03
C GLY A 149 12.16 9.05 -16.56
N PRO A 150 12.95 9.88 -17.27
CA PRO A 150 14.32 10.17 -16.89
C PRO A 150 14.39 11.06 -15.63
N ILE A 151 15.35 10.77 -14.77
CA ILE A 151 15.77 11.66 -13.69
C ILE A 151 16.34 12.92 -14.32
N THR A 152 15.79 14.08 -14.00
CA THR A 152 16.25 15.40 -14.47
C THR A 152 17.04 16.16 -13.41
N GLY A 153 16.99 15.73 -12.14
CA GLY A 153 17.74 16.32 -11.05
C GLY A 153 17.80 15.38 -9.85
N LEU A 154 18.87 15.46 -9.07
CA LEU A 154 19.09 14.53 -7.97
C LEU A 154 19.82 15.21 -6.81
N ASN A 155 19.22 15.15 -5.62
CA ASN A 155 19.82 15.55 -4.35
C ASN A 155 19.43 14.50 -3.29
N LEU A 156 20.10 13.34 -3.34
CA LEU A 156 19.88 12.23 -2.41
C LEU A 156 20.13 12.60 -0.93
N PRO A 157 21.16 13.39 -0.58
CA PRO A 157 21.35 13.84 0.81
C PRO A 157 20.14 14.61 1.37
N ALA A 158 19.47 15.41 0.53
CA ALA A 158 18.24 16.12 0.90
C ALA A 158 16.96 15.28 0.69
N GLY A 159 17.06 14.02 0.25
CA GLY A 159 15.92 13.17 -0.08
C GLY A 159 15.05 13.72 -1.21
N LYS A 160 15.66 14.36 -2.21
CA LYS A 160 14.96 14.97 -3.36
C LYS A 160 15.46 14.40 -4.69
N MET A 161 14.52 14.17 -5.59
CA MET A 161 14.76 13.77 -6.98
C MET A 161 13.77 14.51 -7.88
N ASN A 162 14.19 14.88 -9.08
CA ASN A 162 13.29 15.37 -10.11
C ASN A 162 13.21 14.34 -11.23
N VAL A 163 12.01 14.00 -11.67
CA VAL A 163 11.76 13.07 -12.78
C VAL A 163 10.85 13.76 -13.78
N MET A 164 11.31 13.93 -15.02
CA MET A 164 10.62 14.73 -16.05
C MET A 164 10.17 16.13 -15.56
N GLY A 165 10.99 16.78 -14.73
CA GLY A 165 10.66 18.10 -14.16
C GLY A 165 9.68 18.09 -12.99
N GLN A 166 9.16 16.93 -12.59
CA GLN A 166 8.31 16.79 -11.41
C GLN A 166 9.15 16.51 -10.15
N SER A 167 8.82 17.18 -9.05
CA SER A 167 9.52 17.03 -7.77
C SER A 167 9.07 15.76 -7.04
N VAL A 168 10.04 14.95 -6.63
CA VAL A 168 9.88 13.70 -5.89
C VAL A 168 10.62 13.79 -4.56
N SER A 169 9.90 13.57 -3.47
CA SER A 169 10.45 13.46 -2.12
C SER A 169 10.63 12.00 -1.74
N ILE A 170 11.83 11.65 -1.29
CA ILE A 170 12.24 10.29 -0.92
C ILE A 170 12.45 10.27 0.58
N LYS A 171 11.73 9.39 1.28
CA LYS A 171 11.90 9.20 2.72
C LYS A 171 13.19 8.44 3.03
N PRO A 172 13.84 8.67 4.18
CA PRO A 172 15.06 7.94 4.57
C PRO A 172 14.95 6.42 4.44
N ALA A 173 13.83 5.83 4.88
CA ALA A 173 13.57 4.39 4.78
C ALA A 173 13.70 3.83 3.35
N GLN A 174 13.32 4.62 2.34
CA GLN A 174 13.47 4.22 0.94
C GLN A 174 14.88 4.43 0.44
N LEU A 175 15.59 5.47 0.90
CA LEU A 175 16.99 5.69 0.55
C LEU A 175 17.87 4.50 0.94
N PHE A 176 17.60 3.84 2.07
CA PHE A 176 18.32 2.63 2.50
C PHE A 176 18.10 1.43 1.56
N GLY A 177 16.90 1.29 0.99
CA GLY A 177 16.58 0.23 0.04
C GLY A 177 17.02 0.53 -1.40
N LEU A 178 17.30 1.79 -1.72
CA LEU A 178 17.85 2.19 -3.00
C LEU A 178 19.35 1.85 -3.01
N LYS A 179 19.79 1.09 -4.01
CA LYS A 179 21.22 1.06 -4.36
C LYS A 179 21.58 2.44 -4.94
N THR A 180 21.77 3.42 -4.07
CA THR A 180 21.94 4.84 -4.38
C THR A 180 23.04 5.09 -5.41
N ASN A 181 24.08 4.25 -5.42
CA ASN A 181 25.18 4.29 -6.39
C ASN A 181 24.74 4.13 -7.86
N ASN A 182 23.51 3.67 -8.13
CA ASN A 182 23.02 3.46 -9.49
C ASN A 182 22.12 4.60 -10.00
N PHE A 183 21.73 5.56 -9.15
CA PHE A 183 20.86 6.65 -9.56
C PHE A 183 21.67 7.87 -10.01
N ARG A 184 21.44 8.30 -11.24
CA ARG A 184 22.08 9.49 -11.84
C ARG A 184 21.11 10.17 -12.80
N VAL A 185 21.32 11.45 -13.02
CA VAL A 185 20.57 12.22 -14.03
C VAL A 185 20.63 11.50 -15.38
N GLY A 186 19.50 11.45 -16.09
CA GLY A 186 19.30 10.70 -17.33
C GLY A 186 18.92 9.22 -17.14
N GLN A 187 19.02 8.66 -15.92
CA GLN A 187 18.51 7.31 -15.65
C GLN A 187 16.99 7.29 -15.74
N TRP A 188 16.44 6.28 -16.41
CA TRP A 188 15.00 6.07 -16.42
C TRP A 188 14.55 5.33 -15.17
N VAL A 189 13.47 5.82 -14.60
CA VAL A 189 12.88 5.29 -13.38
C VAL A 189 11.36 5.25 -13.47
N ASN A 190 10.78 4.30 -12.75
CA ASN A 190 9.37 4.27 -12.43
C ASN A 190 9.22 4.60 -10.95
N VAL A 191 8.33 5.53 -10.64
CA VAL A 191 8.09 6.03 -9.29
C VAL A 191 6.66 5.69 -8.90
N SER A 192 6.48 4.80 -7.94
CA SER A 192 5.21 4.71 -7.20
C SER A 192 5.26 5.69 -6.04
N GLY A 193 4.12 6.32 -5.75
CA GLY A 193 4.06 7.31 -4.68
C GLY A 193 2.72 8.03 -4.61
N LEU A 194 2.57 8.78 -3.54
CA LEU A 194 1.37 9.57 -3.26
C LEU A 194 1.61 11.02 -3.66
N ARG A 195 0.66 11.62 -4.39
CA ARG A 195 0.75 13.03 -4.77
C ARG A 195 0.32 13.92 -3.61
N LYS A 196 1.07 14.98 -3.37
CA LYS A 196 0.73 16.03 -2.41
C LYS A 196 -0.07 17.14 -3.08
N ALA A 197 -0.71 17.97 -2.26
CA ALA A 197 -1.44 19.16 -2.71
C ALA A 197 -0.54 20.18 -3.44
N ASP A 198 0.76 20.23 -3.12
CA ASP A 198 1.74 21.07 -3.80
C ASP A 198 2.19 20.53 -5.18
N GLY A 199 1.61 19.41 -5.63
CA GLY A 199 1.91 18.76 -6.90
C GLY A 199 3.13 17.83 -6.87
N SER A 200 3.92 17.83 -5.79
CA SER A 200 5.05 16.92 -5.60
C SER A 200 4.59 15.49 -5.29
N VAL A 201 5.47 14.53 -5.52
CA VAL A 201 5.21 13.11 -5.24
C VAL A 201 6.06 12.64 -4.08
N VAL A 202 5.44 12.08 -3.05
CA VAL A 202 6.16 11.32 -2.02
C VAL A 202 6.33 9.90 -2.54
N ALA A 203 7.57 9.54 -2.88
CA ALA A 203 7.87 8.19 -3.34
C ALA A 203 7.51 7.17 -2.24
N THR A 204 7.05 6.02 -2.68
CA THR A 204 6.83 4.80 -1.88
C THR A 204 7.71 3.67 -2.40
N ARG A 205 8.04 3.71 -3.70
CA ARG A 205 8.99 2.83 -4.38
C ARG A 205 9.57 3.53 -5.60
N ILE A 206 10.86 3.29 -5.88
CA ILE A 206 11.52 3.76 -7.10
C ILE A 206 12.25 2.58 -7.73
N ASP A 207 11.83 2.21 -8.93
CA ASP A 207 12.45 1.16 -9.72
C ASP A 207 13.26 1.77 -10.86
N GLN A 208 14.46 1.24 -11.10
CA GLN A 208 15.20 1.58 -12.31
C GLN A 208 14.57 0.83 -13.49
N THR A 209 14.41 1.50 -14.62
CA THR A 209 13.99 0.86 -15.86
C THR A 209 14.91 1.23 -17.00
N SER A 210 15.06 0.31 -17.95
CA SER A 210 15.70 0.53 -19.25
C SER A 210 14.70 0.91 -20.34
N ASP A 211 13.42 1.12 -20.00
CA ASP A 211 12.30 1.43 -20.89
C ASP A 211 12.39 2.82 -21.57
N LYS A 212 13.59 3.27 -21.97
CA LYS A 212 13.78 4.34 -22.97
C LYS A 212 12.97 4.07 -24.26
N LYS A 213 12.69 2.80 -24.55
CA LYS A 213 12.26 2.30 -25.86
C LYS A 213 10.74 2.16 -26.03
N ARG A 214 9.95 2.21 -24.95
CA ARG A 214 8.55 1.74 -25.00
C ARG A 214 7.50 2.85 -25.20
N LEU A 215 7.91 4.12 -25.14
CA LEU A 215 7.06 5.29 -25.44
C LEU A 215 7.36 5.89 -26.83
N ALA A 216 8.23 5.24 -27.61
CA ALA A 216 8.61 5.63 -28.96
C ALA A 216 8.37 4.50 -29.99
N SER A 217 7.42 3.60 -29.71
CA SER A 217 7.00 2.51 -30.60
C SER A 217 5.50 2.55 -30.81
#